data_AF-A0A1F3SXY7-F1
#
_entry.id   AF-A0A1F3SXY7-F1
#
_cell.length_a   1.000
_cell.length_b   1.000
_cell.length_c   1.000
_cell.angle_alpha   90.00
_cell.angle_beta   90.00
_cell.angle_gamma   90.00
#
_symmetry.space_group_name_H-M   'P 1'
#
loop_
_entity.id
_entity.type
_entity.pdbx_description
1 polymer ?
#
loop_
_entity_poly.entity_id
_entity_poly.type
_entity_poly.pdbx_seq_one_letter_code
_entity_poly.pdbx_strand_id
1 'polypeptide(L)'
;MLEAAKHVHNVQVAGLSLKLRSSHNAQTVSELIKIVDEKVKDVMGANRTVSFQNALLLAALNIAEELFLLKKTATTEFDKIEERTRIILDQIEDVSATTN
;
A
#
# COMPACT_ATOMS: atom_id res chain seq x y z
N MET A 1 3.01 14.16 18.95
CA MET A 1 3.09 14.13 17.48
C MET A 1 4.40 14.76 17.05
N LEU A 2 5.39 13.97 16.67
CA LEU A 2 6.66 14.49 16.14
C LEU A 2 6.46 14.81 14.66
N GLU A 3 6.50 16.10 14.31
CA GLU A 3 6.64 16.56 12.93
C GLU A 3 7.95 16.00 12.36
N ALA A 4 7.86 14.90 11.61
CA ALA A 4 9.01 14.34 10.91
C ALA A 4 9.56 15.41 9.94
N ALA A 5 10.86 15.72 10.05
CA ALA A 5 11.52 16.74 9.23
C ALA A 5 11.23 16.48 7.75
N LYS A 6 10.49 17.40 7.12
CA LYS A 6 10.10 17.30 5.71
C LYS A 6 11.28 17.74 4.85
N HIS A 7 11.88 16.81 4.12
CA HIS A 7 12.95 17.06 3.17
C HIS A 7 12.39 17.29 1.76
N VAL A 8 13.04 18.16 0.99
CA VAL A 8 12.71 18.38 -0.43
C VAL A 8 13.68 17.56 -1.28
N HIS A 9 13.11 16.68 -2.09
CA HIS A 9 13.83 15.79 -3.00
C HIS A 9 13.60 16.26 -4.43
N ASN A 10 14.66 16.42 -5.23
CA ASN A 10 14.52 16.60 -6.68
C ASN A 10 14.47 15.19 -7.30
N VAL A 11 13.38 14.87 -7.98
CA VAL A 11 13.08 13.51 -8.44
C VAL A 11 12.61 13.53 -9.89
N GLN A 12 12.73 12.39 -10.57
CA GLN A 12 12.14 12.16 -11.88
C GLN A 12 11.10 11.05 -11.75
N VAL A 13 9.85 11.33 -12.12
CA VAL A 13 8.72 10.38 -12.03
C VAL A 13 8.03 10.33 -13.37
N ALA A 14 7.98 9.15 -13.97
CA ALA A 14 7.43 8.88 -15.29
C ALA A 14 8.02 9.83 -16.36
N GLY A 15 9.30 10.18 -16.22
CA GLY A 15 10.00 11.15 -17.08
C GLY A 15 9.81 12.63 -16.71
N LEU A 16 8.91 12.96 -15.78
CA LEU A 16 8.67 14.32 -15.29
C LEU A 16 9.62 14.68 -14.14
N SER A 17 10.32 15.81 -14.25
CA SER A 17 11.15 16.33 -13.16
C SER A 17 10.29 17.10 -12.16
N LEU A 18 10.32 16.67 -10.89
CA LEU A 18 9.47 17.20 -9.82
C LEU A 18 10.28 17.50 -8.55
N LYS A 19 9.77 18.43 -7.74
CA LYS A 19 10.25 18.67 -6.36
C LYS A 19 9.27 18.04 -5.39
N LEU A 20 9.67 16.93 -4.77
CA LEU A 20 8.84 16.21 -3.82
C LEU A 20 9.21 16.60 -2.39
N ARG A 21 8.23 17.10 -1.62
CA ARG A 21 8.38 17.30 -0.18
C ARG A 21 7.90 16.04 0.54
N SER A 22 8.78 15.37 1.26
CA SER A 22 8.47 14.11 1.95
C SER A 22 9.11 14.06 3.34
N SER A 23 8.43 13.45 4.29
CA SER A 23 8.98 13.07 5.60
C SER A 23 9.80 11.77 5.55
N HIS A 24 9.82 11.09 4.40
CA HIS A 24 10.56 9.85 4.19
C HIS A 24 11.99 10.13 3.71
N ASN A 25 12.87 9.16 3.95
CA ASN A 25 14.25 9.20 3.47
C ASN A 25 14.32 9.02 1.94
N ALA A 26 15.49 9.31 1.36
CA ALA A 26 15.70 9.23 -0.09
C ALA A 26 15.49 7.83 -0.67
N GLN A 27 15.82 6.77 0.09
CA GLN A 27 15.64 5.39 -0.36
C GLN A 27 14.16 5.04 -0.53
N THR A 28 13.33 5.31 0.49
CA THR A 28 11.88 5.08 0.43
C THR A 28 11.25 5.92 -0.68
N VAL A 29 11.68 7.18 -0.84
CA VAL A 29 11.20 8.02 -1.95
C VAL A 29 11.56 7.39 -3.31
N SER A 30 12.78 6.87 -3.47
CA SER A 30 13.19 6.18 -4.71
C SER A 30 12.37 4.93 -4.99
N GLU A 31 12.02 4.16 -3.95
CA GLU A 31 11.17 2.97 -4.09
C GLU A 31 9.75 3.36 -4.53
N LEU A 32 9.17 4.41 -3.94
CA LEU A 32 7.85 4.92 -4.35
C LEU A 32 7.83 5.39 -5.81
N ILE A 33 8.89 6.06 -6.26
CA ILE A 33 9.02 6.50 -7.65
C ILE A 33 9.06 5.30 -8.58
N LYS A 34 9.86 4.28 -8.24
CA LYS A 34 9.97 3.05 -9.04
C LYS A 34 8.61 2.36 -9.20
N ILE A 35 7.81 2.28 -8.15
CA ILE A 35 6.45 1.71 -8.20
C ILE A 35 5.57 2.47 -9.19
N VAL A 36 5.60 3.81 -9.16
CA VAL A 36 4.83 4.65 -10.08
C VAL A 36 5.32 4.45 -11.52
N ASP A 37 6.63 4.47 -11.75
CA ASP A 37 7.24 4.33 -13.07
C ASP A 37 6.90 2.97 -13.71
N GLU A 38 7.00 1.89 -12.94
CA GLU A 38 6.63 0.56 -13.38
C GLU A 38 5.15 0.51 -13.79
N LYS A 39 4.26 1.08 -12.96
CA LYS A 39 2.83 1.06 -13.27
C LYS A 39 2.48 1.87 -14.52
N VAL A 40 3.11 3.03 -14.71
CA VAL A 40 2.92 3.85 -15.92
C VAL A 40 3.44 3.10 -17.15
N LYS A 41 4.61 2.45 -17.04
CA LYS A 41 5.18 1.65 -18.13
C LYS A 41 4.28 0.48 -18.52
N ASP A 42 3.69 -0.21 -17.54
CA ASP A 42 2.77 -1.32 -17.80
C ASP A 42 1.52 -0.85 -18.55
N VAL A 43 0.92 0.27 -18.12
CA VAL A 43 -0.26 0.85 -18.78
C VAL A 43 0.06 1.28 -20.21
N MET A 44 1.19 1.96 -20.42
CA MET A 44 1.62 2.38 -21.77
C MET A 44 1.98 1.19 -22.66
N GLY A 45 2.57 0.13 -22.10
CA GLY A 45 2.90 -1.10 -22.81
C GLY A 45 1.67 -1.89 -23.26
N ALA A 46 0.62 -1.91 -22.43
CA ALA A 46 -0.65 -2.57 -22.74
C ALA A 46 -1.48 -1.81 -23.79
N ASN A 47 -1.34 -0.48 -23.89
CA ASN A 47 -2.12 0.34 -24.81
C ASN A 47 -1.28 1.39 -25.53
N ARG A 48 -0.75 1.04 -26.72
CA ARG A 48 0.16 1.90 -27.49
C ARG A 48 -0.40 3.27 -27.90
N THR A 49 -1.72 3.45 -27.83
CA THR A 49 -2.41 4.71 -28.23
C THR A 49 -2.83 5.57 -27.04
N VAL A 50 -2.62 5.12 -25.81
CA VAL A 50 -3.02 5.88 -24.62
C VAL A 50 -2.14 7.14 -24.49
N SER A 51 -2.76 8.29 -24.24
CA SER A 51 -2.01 9.50 -23.92
C SER A 51 -1.28 9.32 -22.59
N PHE A 52 -0.14 9.98 -22.44
CA PHE A 52 0.65 9.91 -21.20
C PHE A 52 -0.16 10.32 -19.96
N GLN A 53 -1.01 11.35 -20.07
CA GLN A 53 -1.89 11.78 -18.99
C GLN A 53 -2.92 10.70 -18.61
N ASN A 54 -3.52 10.03 -19.59
CA ASN A 54 -4.43 8.93 -19.32
C ASN A 54 -3.69 7.72 -18.73
N ALA A 55 -2.44 7.48 -19.15
CA ALA A 55 -1.60 6.45 -18.57
C ALA A 55 -1.30 6.72 -17.08
N LEU A 56 -1.00 7.96 -16.71
CA LEU A 56 -0.83 8.38 -15.31
C LEU A 56 -2.10 8.16 -14.49
N LEU A 57 -3.28 8.51 -15.03
CA LEU A 57 -4.54 8.32 -14.33
C LEU A 57 -4.85 6.84 -14.10
N LEU A 58 -4.66 6.00 -15.12
CA LEU A 58 -4.83 4.55 -15.02
C LEU A 58 -3.82 3.93 -14.05
N ALA A 59 -2.56 4.37 -14.08
CA ALA A 59 -1.55 3.92 -13.13
C ALA A 59 -1.93 4.27 -11.69
N ALA A 60 -2.44 5.48 -11.46
CA ALA A 60 -2.93 5.89 -10.14
C ALA A 60 -4.13 5.04 -9.68
N LEU A 61 -5.07 4.73 -10.59
CA LEU A 61 -6.20 3.84 -10.29
C LEU A 61 -5.74 2.43 -9.92
N ASN A 62 -4.80 1.86 -10.66
CA ASN A 62 -4.25 0.54 -10.36
C ASN A 62 -3.55 0.51 -8.99
N ILE A 63 -2.74 1.53 -8.67
CA ILE A 63 -2.10 1.63 -7.36
C ILE A 63 -3.14 1.77 -6.23
N ALA A 64 -4.20 2.56 -6.47
CA ALA A 64 -5.28 2.72 -5.50
C ALA A 64 -6.05 1.40 -5.29
N GLU A 65 -6.30 0.63 -6.35
CA GLU A 65 -6.93 -0.68 -6.28
C GLU A 65 -6.06 -1.68 -5.51
N GLU A 66 -4.77 -1.77 -5.81
CA GLU A 66 -3.83 -2.63 -5.09
C GLU A 66 -3.82 -2.34 -3.58
N LEU A 67 -3.77 -1.06 -3.22
CA LEU A 67 -3.83 -0.63 -1.83
C LEU A 67 -5.17 -0.97 -1.17
N PHE A 68 -6.28 -0.77 -1.90
CA PHE A 68 -7.62 -1.08 -1.40
C PHE A 68 -7.79 -2.59 -1.14
N LEU A 69 -7.37 -3.43 -2.09
CA LEU A 69 -7.42 -4.88 -1.98
C LEU A 69 -6.50 -5.42 -0.87
N LEU A 70 -5.30 -4.85 -0.74
CA LEU A 70 -4.37 -5.22 0.33
C LEU A 70 -4.97 -4.93 1.71
N LYS A 71 -5.54 -3.73 1.90
CA LYS A 71 -6.21 -3.36 3.15
C LYS A 71 -7.40 -4.27 3.44
N LYS A 72 -8.26 -4.51 2.45
CA LYS A 72 -9.44 -5.37 2.60
C LYS A 72 -9.05 -6.80 2.99
N THR A 73 -8.04 -7.35 2.33
CA THR A 73 -7.55 -8.70 2.63
C THR A 73 -6.94 -8.75 4.03
N ALA A 74 -6.09 -7.79 4.39
CA ALA A 74 -5.48 -7.74 5.72
C ALA A 74 -6.53 -7.66 6.84
N THR A 75 -7.53 -6.78 6.73
CA THR A 75 -8.64 -6.71 7.70
C THR A 75 -9.38 -8.04 7.80
N THR A 76 -9.72 -8.65 6.66
CA THR A 76 -10.42 -9.95 6.65
C THR A 76 -9.62 -11.05 7.34
N GLU A 77 -8.31 -11.09 7.13
CA GLU A 77 -7.45 -12.09 7.78
C GLU A 77 -7.27 -11.81 9.28
N PHE A 78 -7.20 -10.54 9.70
CA PHE A 78 -7.22 -10.19 11.13
C PHE A 78 -8.52 -10.61 11.81
N ASP A 79 -9.67 -10.34 11.21
CA ASP A 79 -10.97 -10.75 11.76
C ASP A 79 -11.04 -12.28 11.96
N LYS A 80 -10.49 -13.05 11.02
CA LYS A 80 -10.40 -14.52 11.14
C LYS A 80 -9.49 -14.96 12.28
N ILE A 81 -8.35 -14.29 12.46
CA ILE A 81 -7.40 -14.59 13.53
C ILE A 81 -8.04 -14.26 14.89
N GLU A 82 -8.67 -13.10 15.01
CA GLU A 82 -9.38 -12.69 16.21
C GLU A 82 -10.48 -13.68 16.58
N GLU A 83 -11.29 -14.09 15.60
CA GLU A 83 -12.36 -15.06 15.84
C GLU A 83 -11.83 -16.43 16.28
N ARG A 84 -10.79 -16.95 15.61
CA ARG A 84 -10.16 -18.21 16.03
C ARG A 84 -9.55 -18.10 17.42
N THR A 85 -8.94 -16.97 17.74
CA THR A 85 -8.36 -16.72 19.06
C THR A 85 -9.44 -16.70 20.12
N ARG A 86 -10.57 -16.02 19.86
CA ARG A 86 -11.75 -16.00 20.75
C ARG A 86 -12.25 -17.41 21.04
N ILE A 87 -12.49 -18.22 20.00
CA ILE A 87 -12.97 -19.60 20.14
C ILE A 87 -12.00 -20.45 21.00
N ILE A 88 -10.69 -20.29 20.79
CA ILE A 88 -9.69 -21.04 21.57
C ILE A 88 -9.70 -20.59 23.04
N LEU A 89 -9.84 -19.29 23.31
CA LEU A 89 -9.93 -18.78 24.68
C LEU A 89 -11.18 -19.31 25.39
N ASP A 90 -12.34 -19.25 24.73
CA ASP A 90 -13.60 -19.77 25.28
C ASP A 90 -13.47 -21.27 25.63
N GLN A 91 -12.84 -22.07 24.76
CA GLN A 91 -12.59 -23.49 25.03
C GLN A 91 -11.68 -23.73 26.22
N ILE A 92 -10.66 -22.89 26.43
CA ILE A 92 -9.75 -23.00 27.57
C ILE A 92 -10.50 -22.67 28.88
N GLU A 93 -11.32 -21.61 28.86
CA GLU A 93 -12.14 -21.21 30.00
C GLU A 93 -13.14 -22.32 30.40
N ASP A 94 -13.85 -22.90 29.43
CA ASP A 94 -14.80 -23.99 29.67
C ASP A 94 -14.15 -25.23 30.30
N VAL A 95 -12.95 -25.63 29.85
CA VAL A 95 -12.19 -26.77 30.41
C VAL A 95 -11.72 -26.48 31.83
N SER A 96 -11.30 -25.25 32.12
CA SER A 96 -10.87 -24.86 33.46
C SER A 96 -12.03 -24.83 34.47
N ALA A 97 -13.25 -24.54 34.01
CA ALA A 97 -14.46 -24.54 34.82
C ALA A 97 -14.99 -25.95 35.15
N THR A 98 -14.68 -26.96 34.32
CA THR A 98 -15.13 -28.35 34.54
C THR A 98 -14.18 -29.18 35.41
N THR A 99 -13.01 -28.66 35.76
CA THR A 99 -11.97 -29.38 36.53
C THR A 99 -11.92 -28.97 38.01
N ASN A 100 -12.80 -28.07 38.47
CA ASN A 100 -13.06 -27.74 39.88
C ASN A 100 -14.43 -28.24 40.32
#